data_AF-A0ABD5ZT02-F1
#
_entry.id   AF-A0ABD5ZT02-F1
#
_cell.length_a   1.000
_cell.length_b   1.000
_cell.length_c   1.000
_cell.angle_alpha   90.00
_cell.angle_beta   90.00
_cell.angle_gamma   90.00
#
_symmetry.space_group_name_H-M   'P 1'
#
loop_
_entity.id
_entity.type
_entity.pdbx_description
1 polymer ?
#
loop_
_entity_poly.entity_id
_entity_poly.type
_entity_poly.pdbx_seq_one_letter_code
_entity_poly.pdbx_strand_id
1 'polypeptide(L)'
;MTIVLDDQNDVQTVRATPDLNLCRSVIGLDAHPALPKWQANTVPHMQRTQVLDPEERRLWRRYERGLRVVQVGTATRPLTKGEYFDDRGFRAIASQLRGTYGERFRTAITAKSVEDRVASIMNEAGVHDPKTMHYGEEKSRNDFADEPIGLVEGVIDPGDDHVVNLLAELDLDAKPERSEGECEHCEGEGCRKCLGTGQQRAHGRGFTGEDADTAREILASVRENHVAQAAGRYARNPDDPDSTATVYVRTDAMPTGFADVQTPGVVWTFGQKQDRIVEELREAAEPLSARVLADRAECSKEHVRQTMRRFEDEDGDHDVQVFESVGEHGATLYAATGLPNSGVVDVGSPTEAYGSIYTWGLAIRDPNPIETDDDQPDGPASAETRTFWEPLGGVDPGGTGG
;
A
#
# COMPACT_ATOMS: atom_id res chain seq x y z
N MET A 1 23.76 -28.22 3.65
CA MET A 1 22.37 -28.71 3.62
C MET A 1 21.80 -28.54 5.00
N THR A 2 20.62 -27.94 5.11
CA THR A 2 19.92 -27.69 6.37
C THR A 2 18.56 -28.38 6.32
N ILE A 3 18.16 -28.99 7.43
CA ILE A 3 16.86 -29.65 7.58
C ILE A 3 16.22 -29.10 8.85
N VAL A 4 15.01 -28.58 8.74
CA VAL A 4 14.20 -28.16 9.89
C VAL A 4 13.14 -29.21 10.15
N LEU A 5 13.02 -29.61 11.41
CA LEU A 5 12.02 -30.54 11.91
C LEU A 5 11.11 -29.80 12.88
N ASP A 6 9.84 -30.18 12.96
CA ASP A 6 8.96 -29.74 14.04
C ASP A 6 9.12 -30.61 15.30
N ASP A 7 8.36 -30.29 16.34
CA ASP A 7 8.36 -31.01 17.62
C ASP A 7 7.92 -32.49 17.50
N GLN A 8 7.33 -32.89 16.37
CA GLN A 8 6.92 -34.26 16.08
C GLN A 8 7.96 -35.01 15.22
N ASN A 9 9.07 -34.36 14.89
CA ASN A 9 10.09 -34.80 13.94
C ASN A 9 9.59 -34.88 12.48
N ASP A 10 8.51 -34.18 12.15
CA ASP A 10 8.08 -34.02 10.76
C ASP A 10 8.96 -32.98 10.05
N VAL A 11 9.44 -33.32 8.86
CA VAL A 11 10.27 -32.44 8.05
C VAL A 11 9.46 -31.24 7.57
N GLN A 12 9.87 -30.03 7.98
CA GLN A 12 9.26 -28.77 7.58
C GLN A 12 9.92 -28.17 6.35
N THR A 13 11.25 -28.08 6.36
CA THR A 13 12.04 -27.55 5.24
C THR A 13 13.32 -28.34 5.03
N VAL A 14 13.72 -28.43 3.75
CA VAL A 14 15.02 -28.96 3.34
C VAL A 14 15.64 -27.94 2.41
N ARG A 15 16.81 -27.41 2.78
CA ARG A 15 17.57 -26.47 1.95
C ARG A 15 18.94 -27.03 1.60
N ALA A 16 19.21 -27.12 0.31
CA ALA A 16 20.55 -27.35 -0.21
C ALA A 16 21.07 -26.04 -0.81
N THR A 17 22.02 -25.40 -0.13
CA THR A 17 22.74 -24.25 -0.69
C THR A 17 23.68 -24.72 -1.80
N PRO A 18 23.81 -23.97 -2.91
CA PRO A 18 24.76 -24.28 -3.96
C PRO A 18 26.19 -24.20 -3.41
N ASP A 19 27.08 -25.05 -3.91
CA ASP A 19 28.51 -24.92 -3.61
C ASP A 19 29.08 -23.74 -4.42
N LEU A 20 29.43 -22.68 -3.70
CA LEU A 20 29.97 -21.44 -4.27
C LEU A 20 31.51 -21.39 -4.22
N ASN A 21 32.20 -22.46 -3.79
CA ASN A 21 33.67 -22.46 -3.63
C ASN A 21 34.44 -22.19 -4.94
N LEU A 22 33.84 -22.51 -6.08
CA LEU A 22 34.44 -22.27 -7.41
C LEU A 22 34.02 -20.91 -8.00
N CYS A 23 33.09 -20.20 -7.37
CA CYS A 23 32.64 -18.89 -7.83
C CYS A 23 33.63 -17.81 -7.40
N ARG A 24 34.16 -17.05 -8.36
CA ARG A 24 34.96 -15.85 -8.05
C ARG A 24 34.11 -14.72 -7.47
N SER A 25 32.84 -14.65 -7.87
CA SER A 25 31.86 -13.64 -7.44
C SER A 25 30.44 -14.15 -7.66
N VAL A 26 29.51 -13.76 -6.80
CA VAL A 26 28.07 -13.99 -6.96
C VAL A 26 27.37 -12.66 -7.15
N ILE A 27 26.57 -12.53 -8.21
CA ILE A 27 25.76 -11.34 -8.48
C ILE A 27 24.32 -11.69 -8.17
N GLY A 28 23.79 -11.08 -7.11
CA GLY A 28 22.40 -11.17 -6.71
C GLY A 28 21.60 -10.00 -7.23
N LEU A 29 20.49 -10.27 -7.92
CA LEU A 29 19.56 -9.23 -8.36
C LEU A 29 18.34 -9.27 -7.44
N ASP A 30 18.33 -8.41 -6.42
CA ASP A 30 17.19 -8.22 -5.53
C ASP A 30 17.04 -6.74 -5.22
N ALA A 31 15.83 -6.21 -5.41
CA ALA A 31 15.57 -4.79 -5.26
C ALA A 31 15.70 -4.32 -3.81
N HIS A 32 15.38 -5.20 -2.85
CA HIS A 32 15.44 -4.91 -1.42
C HIS A 32 15.95 -6.16 -0.67
N PRO A 33 17.27 -6.42 -0.68
CA PRO A 33 17.82 -7.64 -0.10
C PRO A 33 17.64 -7.67 1.43
N ALA A 34 17.18 -8.80 1.96
CA ALA A 34 17.22 -9.10 3.38
C ALA A 34 18.38 -10.05 3.69
N LEU A 35 19.24 -9.66 4.62
CA LEU A 35 20.49 -10.36 4.87
C LEU A 35 20.28 -11.80 5.36
N PRO A 36 19.34 -12.10 6.28
CA PRO A 36 19.06 -13.46 6.73
C PRO A 36 18.70 -14.40 5.57
N LYS A 37 17.89 -13.92 4.63
CA LYS A 37 17.47 -14.70 3.45
C LYS A 37 18.63 -14.95 2.50
N TRP A 38 19.52 -13.99 2.30
CA TRP A 38 20.72 -14.17 1.48
C TRP A 38 21.67 -15.18 2.12
N GLN A 39 21.90 -15.07 3.43
CA GLN A 39 22.75 -16.01 4.18
C GLN A 39 22.21 -17.44 4.10
N ALA A 40 20.91 -17.64 4.28
CA ALA A 40 20.27 -18.94 4.15
C ALA A 40 20.44 -19.55 2.75
N ASN A 41 20.50 -18.74 1.70
CA ASN A 41 20.59 -19.20 0.31
C ASN A 41 22.02 -19.30 -0.25
N THR A 42 23.03 -18.76 0.45
CA THR A 42 24.40 -18.67 -0.08
C THR A 42 25.42 -19.16 0.92
N VAL A 43 25.93 -18.27 1.78
CA VAL A 43 26.93 -18.56 2.81
C VAL A 43 26.56 -17.85 4.11
N PRO A 44 26.83 -18.48 5.27
CA PRO A 44 26.70 -17.81 6.55
C PRO A 44 27.71 -16.65 6.65
N HIS A 45 27.38 -15.61 7.41
CA HIS A 45 28.25 -14.44 7.70
C HIS A 45 28.56 -13.52 6.50
N MET A 46 27.64 -13.39 5.55
CA MET A 46 27.73 -12.37 4.49
C MET A 46 27.85 -10.96 5.09
N GLN A 47 28.85 -10.20 4.64
CA GLN A 47 29.01 -8.78 5.00
C GLN A 47 28.30 -7.89 3.98
N ARG A 48 27.62 -6.85 4.46
CA ARG A 48 26.91 -5.88 3.63
C ARG A 48 27.69 -4.57 3.58
N THR A 49 27.97 -4.10 2.36
CA THR A 49 28.42 -2.72 2.12
C THR A 49 27.27 -1.93 1.52
N GLN A 50 26.89 -0.83 2.15
CA GLN A 50 25.86 0.06 1.63
C GLN A 50 26.46 1.00 0.60
N VAL A 51 25.90 1.01 -0.62
CA VAL A 51 26.36 1.86 -1.73
C VAL A 51 25.69 3.23 -1.71
N LEU A 52 24.40 3.27 -1.37
CA LEU A 52 23.61 4.49 -1.20
C LEU A 52 22.97 4.49 0.17
N ASP A 53 23.07 5.59 0.90
CA ASP A 53 22.33 5.81 2.14
C ASP A 53 20.80 5.86 1.88
N PRO A 54 19.95 5.82 2.93
CA PRO A 54 18.50 5.83 2.76
C PRO A 54 17.96 7.08 2.03
N GLU A 55 18.55 8.24 2.25
CA GLU A 55 18.15 9.49 1.62
C GLU A 55 18.60 9.55 0.17
N GLU A 56 19.86 9.20 -0.12
CA GLU A 56 20.38 9.08 -1.48
C GLU A 56 19.54 8.11 -2.31
N ARG A 57 19.15 6.97 -1.73
CA ARG A 57 18.28 6.00 -2.41
C ARG A 57 16.89 6.59 -2.70
N ARG A 58 16.32 7.35 -1.77
CA ARG A 58 15.04 8.03 -1.94
C ARG A 58 15.12 9.06 -3.08
N LEU A 59 16.15 9.90 -3.06
CA LEU A 59 16.38 10.94 -4.06
C LEU A 59 16.64 10.32 -5.44
N TRP A 60 17.50 9.31 -5.52
CA TRP A 60 17.75 8.57 -6.76
C TRP A 60 16.48 7.96 -7.34
N ARG A 61 15.66 7.28 -6.51
CA ARG A 61 14.37 6.71 -6.95
C ARG A 61 13.46 7.79 -7.54
N ARG A 62 13.37 8.94 -6.87
CA ARG A 62 12.44 10.00 -7.23
C ARG A 62 12.88 10.79 -8.46
N TYR A 63 14.15 11.16 -8.53
CA TYR A 63 14.66 12.11 -9.52
C TYR A 63 15.39 11.45 -10.68
N GLU A 64 16.26 10.48 -10.42
CA GLU A 64 17.02 9.79 -11.49
C GLU A 64 16.16 8.72 -12.16
N ARG A 65 15.39 7.99 -11.35
CA ARG A 65 14.51 6.94 -11.86
C ARG A 65 13.12 7.46 -12.24
N GLY A 66 12.69 8.63 -11.75
CA GLY A 66 11.37 9.18 -12.06
C GLY A 66 10.19 8.47 -11.38
N LEU A 67 10.42 7.68 -10.32
CA LEU A 67 9.38 6.92 -9.62
C LEU A 67 8.93 7.66 -8.36
N ARG A 68 7.68 8.13 -8.35
CA ARG A 68 7.01 8.71 -7.19
C ARG A 68 6.06 7.70 -6.56
N VAL A 69 6.14 7.51 -5.25
CA VAL A 69 5.30 6.57 -4.50
C VAL A 69 4.38 7.31 -3.53
N VAL A 70 3.08 7.03 -3.61
CA VAL A 70 2.05 7.59 -2.72
C VAL A 70 1.43 6.46 -1.91
N GLN A 71 1.68 6.43 -0.59
CA GLN A 71 1.03 5.48 0.30
C GLN A 71 -0.43 5.88 0.55
N VAL A 72 -1.34 4.92 0.43
CA VAL A 72 -2.79 5.11 0.60
C VAL A 72 -3.30 4.32 1.81
N GLY A 73 -3.50 5.04 2.90
CA GLY A 73 -3.92 4.50 4.20
C GLY A 73 -2.77 3.92 5.02
N THR A 74 -3.12 3.43 6.22
CA THR A 74 -2.18 2.95 7.23
C THR A 74 -2.37 1.47 7.56
N ALA A 75 -3.10 0.73 6.73
CA ALA A 75 -3.42 -0.67 6.99
C ALA A 75 -2.56 -1.59 6.11
N THR A 76 -2.00 -2.65 6.70
CA THR A 76 -1.16 -3.63 5.99
C THR A 76 -1.88 -4.38 4.88
N ARG A 77 -3.17 -4.68 5.05
CA ARG A 77 -4.00 -5.35 4.03
C ARG A 77 -3.34 -6.62 3.45
N PRO A 78 -3.13 -7.68 4.25
CA PRO A 78 -2.64 -8.95 3.73
C PRO A 78 -3.70 -9.62 2.84
N LEU A 79 -3.40 -9.82 1.56
CA LEU A 79 -4.33 -10.33 0.57
C LEU A 79 -4.02 -11.76 0.12
N THR A 80 -3.07 -12.47 0.74
CA THR A 80 -2.67 -13.84 0.34
C THR A 80 -3.86 -14.78 0.10
N LYS A 81 -4.91 -14.69 0.91
CA LYS A 81 -6.14 -15.50 0.79
C LYS A 81 -7.36 -14.74 0.27
N GLY A 82 -7.24 -13.44 0.03
CA GLY A 82 -8.32 -12.58 -0.45
C GLY A 82 -9.46 -12.29 0.53
N GLU A 83 -9.48 -12.94 1.70
CA GLU A 83 -10.53 -12.80 2.72
C GLU A 83 -10.70 -11.35 3.20
N TYR A 84 -9.60 -10.62 3.35
CA TYR A 84 -9.58 -9.23 3.81
C TYR A 84 -9.62 -8.20 2.68
N PHE A 85 -10.01 -8.63 1.48
CA PHE A 85 -10.12 -7.70 0.37
C PHE A 85 -11.32 -6.76 0.54
N ASP A 86 -11.02 -5.47 0.58
CA ASP A 86 -12.00 -4.40 0.74
C ASP A 86 -12.40 -3.84 -0.63
N ASP A 87 -13.45 -4.42 -1.20
CA ASP A 87 -14.02 -4.01 -2.49
C ASP A 87 -14.38 -2.54 -2.54
N ARG A 88 -15.02 -2.03 -1.48
CA ARG A 88 -15.59 -0.68 -1.51
C ARG A 88 -14.49 0.34 -1.49
N GLY A 89 -13.53 0.18 -0.58
CA GLY A 89 -12.39 1.08 -0.54
C GLY A 89 -11.49 0.94 -1.77
N PHE A 90 -11.38 -0.26 -2.37
CA PHE A 90 -10.66 -0.41 -3.64
C PHE A 90 -11.38 0.30 -4.78
N ARG A 91 -12.71 0.11 -4.91
CA ARG A 91 -13.55 0.80 -5.91
C ARG A 91 -13.45 2.31 -5.77
N ALA A 92 -13.51 2.83 -4.55
CA ALA A 92 -13.34 4.25 -4.27
C ALA A 92 -12.03 4.81 -4.84
N ILE A 93 -10.90 4.13 -4.56
CA ILE A 93 -9.59 4.53 -5.07
C ILE A 93 -9.54 4.42 -6.60
N ALA A 94 -9.99 3.30 -7.16
CA ALA A 94 -9.97 3.08 -8.61
C ALA A 94 -10.80 4.14 -9.34
N SER A 95 -12.01 4.45 -8.86
CA SER A 95 -12.87 5.51 -9.38
C SER A 95 -12.20 6.88 -9.27
N GLN A 96 -11.53 7.18 -8.14
CA GLN A 96 -10.84 8.46 -7.99
C GLN A 96 -9.68 8.63 -8.95
N LEU A 97 -8.84 7.59 -9.06
CA LEU A 97 -7.70 7.60 -9.96
C LEU A 97 -8.17 7.70 -11.41
N ARG A 98 -9.24 6.99 -11.77
CA ARG A 98 -9.85 7.10 -13.10
C ARG A 98 -10.42 8.49 -13.35
N GLY A 99 -11.13 9.08 -12.40
CA GLY A 99 -11.67 10.44 -12.51
C GLY A 99 -10.58 11.51 -12.64
N THR A 100 -9.47 11.35 -11.89
CA THR A 100 -8.37 12.32 -11.86
C THR A 100 -7.45 12.21 -13.06
N TYR A 101 -7.12 10.98 -13.48
CA TYR A 101 -6.08 10.72 -14.48
C TYR A 101 -6.61 10.21 -15.82
N GLY A 102 -7.91 9.95 -15.92
CA GLY A 102 -8.56 9.46 -17.14
C GLY A 102 -7.90 8.18 -17.67
N GLU A 103 -7.56 8.19 -18.96
CA GLU A 103 -6.92 7.06 -19.65
C GLU A 103 -5.49 6.75 -19.22
N ARG A 104 -4.84 7.66 -18.50
CA ARG A 104 -3.49 7.43 -17.98
C ARG A 104 -3.44 6.41 -16.85
N PHE A 105 -4.57 6.14 -16.19
CA PHE A 105 -4.69 5.08 -15.19
C PHE A 105 -5.36 3.85 -15.81
N ARG A 106 -4.60 2.76 -15.94
CA ARG A 106 -5.10 1.49 -16.49
C ARG A 106 -4.53 0.22 -15.88
N THR A 107 -3.63 0.33 -14.92
CA THR A 107 -2.87 -0.83 -14.41
C THR A 107 -2.94 -0.98 -12.91
N ALA A 108 -2.92 -2.23 -12.44
CA ALA A 108 -2.79 -2.53 -11.03
C ALA A 108 -1.96 -3.80 -10.77
N ILE A 109 -1.26 -3.83 -9.64
CA ILE A 109 -0.56 -5.01 -9.13
C ILE A 109 -1.18 -5.43 -7.80
N THR A 110 -1.48 -6.72 -7.61
CA THR A 110 -2.15 -7.21 -6.39
C THR A 110 -1.77 -8.66 -6.03
N ALA A 111 -2.43 -9.26 -5.05
CA ALA A 111 -2.32 -10.69 -4.79
C ALA A 111 -3.13 -11.51 -5.82
N LYS A 112 -2.56 -12.64 -6.25
CA LYS A 112 -3.20 -13.56 -7.22
C LYS A 112 -4.63 -13.96 -6.83
N SER A 113 -4.88 -14.13 -5.54
CA SER A 113 -6.17 -14.49 -4.95
C SER A 113 -7.30 -13.49 -5.25
N VAL A 114 -6.99 -12.24 -5.59
CA VAL A 114 -7.97 -11.16 -5.80
C VAL A 114 -7.80 -10.46 -7.15
N GLU A 115 -6.91 -10.94 -8.00
CA GLU A 115 -6.55 -10.30 -9.27
C GLU A 115 -7.78 -10.11 -10.18
N ASP A 116 -8.58 -11.15 -10.38
CA ASP A 116 -9.81 -11.08 -11.19
C ASP A 116 -10.83 -10.08 -10.62
N ARG A 117 -10.91 -10.00 -9.28
CA ARG A 117 -11.83 -9.10 -8.57
C ARG A 117 -11.37 -7.65 -8.71
N VAL A 118 -10.06 -7.40 -8.62
CA VAL A 118 -9.44 -6.11 -8.90
C VAL A 118 -9.73 -5.67 -10.34
N ALA A 119 -9.53 -6.54 -11.33
CA ALA A 119 -9.83 -6.26 -12.72
C ALA A 119 -11.32 -5.91 -12.93
N SER A 120 -12.23 -6.68 -12.33
CA SER A 120 -13.68 -6.42 -12.38
C SER A 120 -14.02 -5.04 -11.84
N ILE A 121 -13.51 -4.69 -10.65
CA ILE A 121 -13.80 -3.39 -10.02
C ILE A 121 -13.19 -2.23 -10.80
N MET A 122 -12.00 -2.39 -11.37
CA MET A 122 -11.41 -1.37 -12.24
C MET A 122 -12.27 -1.13 -13.49
N ASN A 123 -12.81 -2.20 -14.09
CA ASN A 123 -13.72 -2.08 -15.23
C ASN A 123 -15.03 -1.36 -14.85
N GLU A 124 -15.63 -1.73 -13.71
CA GLU A 124 -16.79 -1.02 -13.14
C GLU A 124 -16.50 0.46 -12.87
N ALA A 125 -15.26 0.79 -12.48
CA ALA A 125 -14.80 2.17 -12.25
C ALA A 125 -14.52 2.94 -13.56
N GLY A 126 -14.70 2.33 -14.73
CA GLY A 126 -14.52 2.95 -16.05
C GLY A 126 -13.12 2.79 -16.64
N VAL A 127 -12.28 1.93 -16.07
CA VAL A 127 -11.00 1.51 -16.68
C VAL A 127 -11.28 0.33 -17.62
N HIS A 128 -11.55 0.64 -18.89
CA HIS A 128 -11.79 -0.40 -19.90
C HIS A 128 -10.52 -1.21 -20.17
N ASP A 129 -10.65 -2.53 -20.20
CA ASP A 129 -9.54 -3.50 -20.38
C ASP A 129 -8.35 -3.24 -19.42
N PRO A 130 -8.58 -3.33 -18.09
CA PRO A 130 -7.54 -3.06 -17.12
C PRO A 130 -6.43 -4.12 -17.22
N LYS A 131 -5.17 -3.70 -17.19
CA LYS A 131 -4.04 -4.64 -17.16
C LYS A 131 -3.64 -4.90 -15.72
N THR A 132 -3.71 -6.16 -15.30
CA THR A 132 -3.29 -6.57 -13.97
C THR A 132 -2.04 -7.44 -14.00
N MET A 133 -1.38 -7.48 -12.84
CA MET A 133 -0.27 -8.38 -12.54
C MET A 133 -0.38 -8.77 -11.08
N HIS A 134 0.16 -9.93 -10.70
CA HIS A 134 0.26 -10.30 -9.28
C HIS A 134 1.71 -10.40 -8.78
N TYR A 135 1.89 -10.35 -7.45
CA TYR A 135 3.18 -10.45 -6.72
C TYR A 135 4.00 -11.74 -6.96
N GLY A 136 3.64 -12.59 -7.92
CA GLY A 136 4.49 -13.69 -8.39
C GLY A 136 5.04 -13.48 -9.80
N GLU A 137 4.44 -12.55 -10.56
CA GLU A 137 4.77 -12.25 -11.94
C GLU A 137 5.63 -11.01 -12.10
N GLU A 138 5.77 -10.20 -11.06
CA GLU A 138 6.58 -8.99 -11.12
C GLU A 138 7.97 -9.37 -11.60
N LYS A 139 8.60 -10.40 -11.06
CA LYS A 139 9.98 -10.78 -11.42
C LYS A 139 10.19 -11.12 -12.91
N SER A 140 9.16 -11.55 -13.63
CA SER A 140 9.26 -12.03 -15.01
C SER A 140 8.65 -11.10 -16.06
N ARG A 141 7.93 -10.05 -15.67
CA ARG A 141 7.22 -9.14 -16.60
C ARG A 141 7.70 -7.68 -16.48
N ASN A 142 7.64 -6.97 -17.62
CA ASN A 142 8.02 -5.56 -17.76
C ASN A 142 6.90 -4.70 -18.34
N ASP A 143 5.68 -5.22 -18.37
CA ASP A 143 4.57 -4.68 -19.16
C ASP A 143 4.08 -3.30 -18.68
N PHE A 144 4.50 -2.87 -17.49
CA PHE A 144 4.11 -1.61 -16.86
C PHE A 144 5.21 -0.55 -16.85
N ALA A 145 6.33 -0.79 -17.55
CA ALA A 145 7.49 0.11 -17.54
C ALA A 145 7.16 1.56 -17.94
N ASP A 146 6.27 1.71 -18.93
CA ASP A 146 5.90 3.00 -19.54
C ASP A 146 4.55 3.54 -19.03
N GLU A 147 3.97 2.90 -18.01
CA GLU A 147 2.69 3.31 -17.45
C GLU A 147 2.89 4.50 -16.49
N PRO A 148 2.24 5.65 -16.73
CA PRO A 148 2.47 6.85 -15.95
C PRO A 148 1.81 6.82 -14.57
N ILE A 149 0.73 6.03 -14.42
CA ILE A 149 -0.04 5.90 -13.17
C ILE A 149 -0.27 4.42 -12.88
N GLY A 150 0.11 4.00 -11.68
CA GLY A 150 -0.04 2.62 -11.21
C GLY A 150 -0.74 2.54 -9.85
N LEU A 151 -1.37 1.40 -9.58
CA LEU A 151 -1.94 1.06 -8.28
C LEU A 151 -1.41 -0.28 -7.79
N VAL A 152 -0.83 -0.31 -6.60
CA VAL A 152 -0.36 -1.53 -5.92
C VAL A 152 -1.28 -1.77 -4.72
N GLU A 153 -1.98 -2.90 -4.72
CA GLU A 153 -3.02 -3.22 -3.76
C GLU A 153 -2.59 -4.30 -2.76
N GLY A 154 -2.64 -3.95 -1.47
CA GLY A 154 -2.36 -4.84 -0.36
C GLY A 154 -0.96 -5.43 -0.37
N VAL A 155 -0.78 -6.59 0.29
CA VAL A 155 0.51 -7.27 0.39
C VAL A 155 0.36 -8.80 0.45
N ILE A 156 1.41 -9.54 0.10
CA ILE A 156 1.51 -10.97 0.39
C ILE A 156 2.11 -11.20 1.77
N ASP A 157 1.42 -12.03 2.53
CA ASP A 157 1.83 -12.52 3.82
C ASP A 157 2.23 -14.00 3.73
N PRO A 158 3.46 -14.37 4.12
CA PRO A 158 3.97 -15.75 4.04
C PRO A 158 3.51 -16.67 5.18
N GLY A 159 2.79 -16.16 6.19
CA GLY A 159 2.48 -16.88 7.43
C GLY A 159 3.65 -16.95 8.42
N ASP A 160 3.38 -17.40 9.64
CA ASP A 160 4.39 -17.48 10.71
C ASP A 160 5.37 -18.64 10.47
N ASP A 161 4.91 -19.79 9.97
CA ASP A 161 5.74 -20.99 9.72
C ASP A 161 6.91 -20.68 8.79
N HIS A 162 6.70 -19.83 7.77
CA HIS A 162 7.78 -19.40 6.87
C HIS A 162 8.91 -18.68 7.61
N VAL A 163 8.55 -17.80 8.55
CA VAL A 163 9.51 -16.99 9.31
C VAL A 163 10.25 -17.88 10.32
N VAL A 164 9.50 -18.67 11.09
CA VAL A 164 10.05 -19.55 12.13
C VAL A 164 10.96 -20.62 11.53
N ASN A 165 10.58 -21.23 10.41
CA ASN A 165 11.44 -22.21 9.73
C ASN A 165 12.72 -21.56 9.22
N LEU A 166 12.68 -20.34 8.70
CA LEU A 166 13.89 -19.66 8.21
C LEU A 166 14.82 -19.25 9.37
N LEU A 167 14.28 -18.88 10.52
CA LEU A 167 15.09 -18.66 11.73
C LEU A 167 15.78 -19.95 12.17
N ALA A 168 15.05 -21.07 12.22
CA ALA A 168 15.61 -22.37 12.56
C ALA A 168 16.71 -22.80 11.56
N GLU A 169 16.56 -22.49 10.26
CA GLU A 169 17.61 -22.75 9.26
C GLU A 169 18.91 -21.96 9.52
N LEU A 170 18.81 -20.83 10.21
CA LEU A 170 19.90 -19.93 10.56
C LEU A 170 20.41 -20.13 12.00
N ASP A 171 19.89 -21.13 12.72
CA ASP A 171 20.18 -21.39 14.14
C ASP A 171 19.79 -20.22 15.06
N LEU A 172 18.66 -19.58 14.77
CA LEU A 172 18.10 -18.43 15.49
C LEU A 172 16.76 -18.78 16.17
N ASP A 173 16.44 -18.13 17.29
CA ASP A 173 15.22 -18.37 18.07
C ASP A 173 14.37 -17.12 18.27
N ALA A 174 13.19 -17.14 17.64
CA ALA A 174 12.10 -16.22 17.94
C ALA A 174 10.76 -16.89 17.70
N LYS A 175 9.73 -16.42 18.42
CA LYS A 175 8.39 -17.00 18.39
C LYS A 175 7.34 -15.94 18.05
N PRO A 176 6.23 -16.33 17.41
CA PRO A 176 5.14 -15.41 17.16
C PRO A 176 4.55 -14.90 18.49
N GLU A 177 4.39 -13.59 18.61
CA GLU A 177 3.79 -12.95 19.78
C GLU A 177 2.35 -13.44 20.02
N ARG A 178 2.01 -13.72 21.28
CA ARG A 178 0.70 -14.23 21.69
C ARG A 178 -0.09 -13.19 22.45
N SER A 179 -1.41 -13.20 22.30
CA SER A 179 -2.30 -12.40 23.13
C SER A 179 -2.66 -13.15 24.41
N GLU A 180 -3.27 -12.44 25.36
CA GLU A 180 -3.76 -13.03 26.62
C GLU A 180 -5.00 -13.93 26.41
N GLY A 181 -5.61 -13.91 25.22
CA GLY A 181 -6.80 -14.69 24.91
C GLY A 181 -6.52 -16.17 24.59
N GLU A 182 -7.47 -17.03 24.93
CA GLU A 182 -7.40 -18.47 24.66
C GLU A 182 -7.56 -18.78 23.18
N CYS A 183 -6.75 -19.72 22.69
CA CYS A 183 -6.77 -20.17 21.31
C CYS A 183 -8.14 -20.72 20.92
N GLU A 184 -8.78 -20.10 19.93
CA GLU A 184 -10.09 -20.51 19.37
C GLU A 184 -10.15 -21.96 18.87
N HIS A 185 -9.00 -22.58 18.62
CA HIS A 185 -8.94 -23.95 18.11
C HIS A 185 -8.76 -25.01 19.19
N CYS A 186 -8.37 -24.63 20.41
CA CYS A 186 -8.08 -25.61 21.47
C CYS A 186 -8.48 -25.15 22.87
N GLU A 187 -9.19 -24.03 23.00
CA GLU A 187 -9.77 -23.58 24.28
C GLU A 187 -8.73 -23.56 25.42
N GLY A 188 -7.50 -23.13 25.12
CA GLY A 188 -6.42 -23.04 26.10
C GLY A 188 -5.56 -24.30 26.27
N GLU A 189 -5.94 -25.46 25.72
CA GLU A 189 -5.21 -26.73 25.93
C GLU A 189 -3.87 -26.81 25.18
N GLY A 190 -3.70 -26.00 24.14
CA GLY A 190 -2.54 -26.04 23.24
C GLY A 190 -2.77 -26.96 22.04
N CYS A 191 -2.45 -26.46 20.85
CA CYS A 191 -2.54 -27.21 19.60
C CYS A 191 -1.51 -26.71 18.58
N ARG A 192 -1.43 -27.40 17.43
CA ARG A 192 -0.50 -27.01 16.35
C ARG A 192 -0.70 -25.56 15.88
N LYS A 193 -1.93 -25.02 15.90
CA LYS A 193 -2.23 -23.64 15.47
C LYS A 193 -1.66 -22.57 16.42
N CYS A 194 -1.60 -22.85 17.72
CA CYS A 194 -1.00 -21.96 18.70
C CYS A 194 0.42 -22.40 19.10
N LEU A 195 1.02 -23.34 18.37
CA LEU A 195 2.33 -23.92 18.70
C LEU A 195 2.39 -24.42 20.16
N GLY A 196 1.33 -25.09 20.60
CA GLY A 196 1.22 -25.67 21.95
C GLY A 196 1.00 -24.67 23.08
N THR A 197 0.91 -23.36 22.82
CA THR A 197 0.81 -22.32 23.87
C THR A 197 -0.57 -22.20 24.51
N GLY A 198 -1.62 -22.69 23.84
CA GLY A 198 -3.00 -22.47 24.26
C GLY A 198 -3.51 -21.05 24.03
N GLN A 199 -2.68 -20.13 23.54
CA GLN A 199 -3.00 -18.71 23.37
C GLN A 199 -3.20 -18.31 21.90
N GLN A 200 -4.04 -17.30 21.66
CA GLN A 200 -4.20 -16.75 20.33
C GLN A 200 -2.96 -15.99 19.87
N ARG A 201 -2.82 -15.90 18.55
CA ARG A 201 -1.83 -15.04 17.93
C ARG A 201 -2.19 -13.58 18.17
N ALA A 202 -1.26 -12.78 18.68
CA ALA A 202 -1.47 -11.34 18.81
C ALA A 202 -1.68 -10.69 17.43
N HIS A 203 -2.56 -9.69 17.38
CA HIS A 203 -2.73 -8.86 16.19
C HIS A 203 -1.42 -8.09 15.89
N GLY A 204 -1.21 -7.71 14.63
CA GLY A 204 -0.02 -6.96 14.21
C GLY A 204 1.19 -7.81 13.78
N ARG A 205 1.14 -9.13 13.99
CA ARG A 205 2.18 -10.07 13.52
C ARG A 205 3.57 -9.83 14.11
N GLY A 206 3.65 -9.38 15.36
CA GLY A 206 4.90 -9.21 16.11
C GLY A 206 5.58 -10.53 16.52
N PHE A 207 6.86 -10.49 16.87
CA PHE A 207 7.65 -11.64 17.33
C PHE A 207 8.34 -11.30 18.65
N THR A 208 8.58 -12.31 19.47
CA THR A 208 9.29 -12.21 20.76
C THR A 208 10.43 -13.23 20.82
N GLY A 209 11.46 -12.96 21.61
CA GLY A 209 12.67 -13.79 21.69
C GLY A 209 13.95 -12.99 21.44
N GLU A 210 15.10 -13.66 21.49
CA GLU A 210 16.41 -13.05 21.26
C GLU A 210 16.54 -12.56 19.81
N ASP A 211 16.00 -13.33 18.85
CA ASP A 211 16.10 -13.03 17.41
C ASP A 211 14.82 -12.42 16.82
N ALA A 212 13.99 -11.79 17.65
CA ALA A 212 12.73 -11.17 17.21
C ALA A 212 12.96 -10.12 16.10
N ASP A 213 14.07 -9.41 16.14
CA ASP A 213 14.44 -8.40 15.15
C ASP A 213 14.73 -9.05 13.78
N THR A 214 15.45 -10.17 13.79
CA THR A 214 15.70 -10.98 12.59
C THR A 214 14.41 -11.56 12.03
N ALA A 215 13.49 -12.01 12.90
CA ALA A 215 12.17 -12.47 12.50
C ALA A 215 11.37 -11.38 11.77
N ARG A 216 11.41 -10.14 12.28
CA ARG A 216 10.80 -8.98 11.64
C ARG A 216 11.45 -8.66 10.30
N GLU A 217 12.78 -8.71 10.19
CA GLU A 217 13.48 -8.52 8.91
C GLU A 217 13.08 -9.59 7.87
N ILE A 218 12.97 -10.85 8.28
CA ILE A 218 12.51 -11.94 7.41
C ILE A 218 11.08 -11.69 6.93
N LEU A 219 10.16 -11.30 7.82
CA LEU A 219 8.78 -10.99 7.45
C LEU A 219 8.71 -9.80 6.47
N ALA A 220 9.45 -8.73 6.77
CA ALA A 220 9.59 -7.56 5.90
C ALA A 220 10.15 -7.94 4.52
N SER A 221 11.10 -8.88 4.46
CA SER A 221 11.70 -9.37 3.21
C SER A 221 10.75 -10.04 2.24
N VAL A 222 9.55 -10.40 2.70
CA VAL A 222 8.48 -10.87 1.84
C VAL A 222 7.53 -9.71 1.56
N ARG A 223 6.96 -9.15 2.63
CA ARG A 223 5.90 -8.14 2.52
C ARG A 223 6.37 -6.88 1.78
N GLU A 224 7.36 -6.20 2.36
CA GLU A 224 7.87 -4.92 1.86
C GLU A 224 8.56 -5.07 0.51
N ASN A 225 9.26 -6.19 0.30
CA ASN A 225 9.97 -6.45 -0.94
C ASN A 225 9.04 -6.64 -2.12
N HIS A 226 7.97 -7.44 -1.97
CA HIS A 226 7.01 -7.62 -3.06
C HIS A 226 6.31 -6.30 -3.41
N VAL A 227 5.97 -5.47 -2.41
CA VAL A 227 5.40 -4.14 -2.62
C VAL A 227 6.36 -3.20 -3.35
N ALA A 228 7.61 -3.13 -2.90
CA ALA A 228 8.62 -2.29 -3.52
C ALA A 228 9.00 -2.76 -4.94
N GLN A 229 9.04 -4.09 -5.16
CA GLN A 229 9.27 -4.67 -6.49
C GLN A 229 8.10 -4.43 -7.44
N ALA A 230 6.87 -4.47 -6.94
CA ALA A 230 5.66 -4.15 -7.69
C ALA A 230 5.64 -2.67 -8.10
N ALA A 231 5.79 -1.74 -7.16
CA ALA A 231 5.90 -0.32 -7.48
C ALA A 231 7.11 -0.04 -8.40
N GLY A 232 8.19 -0.80 -8.22
CA GLY A 232 9.35 -0.78 -9.09
C GLY A 232 9.15 -1.43 -10.48
N ARG A 233 7.95 -1.83 -10.88
CA ARG A 233 7.65 -2.18 -12.28
C ARG A 233 7.37 -0.98 -13.15
N TYR A 234 7.04 0.13 -12.53
CA TYR A 234 6.83 1.43 -13.16
C TYR A 234 8.15 2.20 -13.23
N ALA A 235 8.24 3.13 -14.19
CA ALA A 235 9.42 4.00 -14.40
C ALA A 235 10.73 3.19 -14.38
N ARG A 236 10.93 2.38 -15.41
CA ARG A 236 12.04 1.41 -15.52
C ARG A 236 13.19 1.84 -16.43
N ASN A 237 13.04 2.96 -17.14
CA ASN A 237 14.06 3.45 -18.04
C ASN A 237 14.66 4.76 -17.49
N PRO A 238 15.68 4.69 -16.61
CA PRO A 238 16.30 5.90 -16.03
C PRO A 238 17.04 6.74 -17.07
N ASP A 239 17.38 6.18 -18.24
CA ASP A 239 18.04 6.91 -19.32
C ASP A 239 17.04 7.73 -20.17
N ASP A 240 15.73 7.55 -19.96
CA ASP A 240 14.67 8.29 -20.61
C ASP A 240 14.05 9.29 -19.61
N PRO A 241 14.30 10.60 -19.77
CA PRO A 241 13.79 11.62 -18.85
C PRO A 241 12.26 11.73 -18.86
N ASP A 242 11.58 11.19 -19.88
CA ASP A 242 10.12 11.15 -19.94
C ASP A 242 9.56 9.89 -19.25
N SER A 243 10.41 8.91 -18.88
CA SER A 243 10.04 7.70 -18.15
C SER A 243 9.79 8.01 -16.66
N THR A 244 8.62 8.56 -16.38
CA THR A 244 8.18 8.90 -15.03
C THR A 244 6.85 8.23 -14.69
N ALA A 245 6.69 7.85 -13.41
CA ALA A 245 5.46 7.24 -12.94
C ALA A 245 5.11 7.66 -11.51
N THR A 246 3.80 7.83 -11.25
CA THR A 246 3.27 7.93 -9.89
C THR A 246 2.52 6.65 -9.55
N VAL A 247 2.97 5.96 -8.51
CA VAL A 247 2.38 4.69 -8.06
C VAL A 247 1.71 4.88 -6.71
N TYR A 248 0.42 4.59 -6.67
CA TYR A 248 -0.37 4.55 -5.44
C TYR A 248 -0.23 3.18 -4.81
N VAL A 249 0.14 3.12 -3.54
CA VAL A 249 0.40 1.86 -2.82
C VAL A 249 -0.53 1.79 -1.62
N ARG A 250 -1.52 0.90 -1.68
CA ARG A 250 -2.54 0.76 -0.64
C ARG A 250 -2.15 -0.30 0.39
N THR A 251 -1.05 -0.05 1.09
CA THR A 251 -0.59 -0.82 2.24
C THR A 251 0.45 0.00 2.99
N ASP A 252 0.64 -0.23 4.29
CA ASP A 252 1.76 0.32 5.06
C ASP A 252 3.02 -0.57 5.04
N ALA A 253 2.92 -1.79 4.49
CA ALA A 253 4.03 -2.72 4.41
C ALA A 253 4.97 -2.40 3.25
N MET A 254 5.73 -1.32 3.42
CA MET A 254 6.78 -0.91 2.49
C MET A 254 8.07 -0.52 3.23
N PRO A 255 9.22 -0.55 2.56
CA PRO A 255 10.48 -0.17 3.19
C PRO A 255 10.44 1.27 3.71
N THR A 256 11.14 1.53 4.82
CA THR A 256 11.27 2.89 5.35
C THR A 256 11.84 3.84 4.28
N GLY A 257 11.23 5.02 4.14
CA GLY A 257 11.61 6.01 3.11
C GLY A 257 11.15 5.65 1.68
N PHE A 258 10.36 4.59 1.51
CA PHE A 258 9.81 4.21 0.21
C PHE A 258 8.67 5.11 -0.25
N ALA A 259 7.79 5.53 0.65
CA ALA A 259 6.74 6.50 0.35
C ALA A 259 7.30 7.93 0.25
N ASP A 260 6.96 8.64 -0.82
CA ASP A 260 7.24 10.07 -0.98
C ASP A 260 6.12 10.93 -0.37
N VAL A 261 4.89 10.42 -0.40
CA VAL A 261 3.69 11.06 0.15
C VAL A 261 2.85 10.01 0.86
N GLN A 262 2.22 10.37 1.97
CA GLN A 262 1.28 9.52 2.68
C GLN A 262 -0.09 10.20 2.75
N THR A 263 -1.13 9.50 2.28
CA THR A 263 -2.52 9.93 2.44
C THR A 263 -3.24 8.97 3.38
N PRO A 264 -4.19 9.45 4.22
CA PRO A 264 -5.09 8.59 4.99
C PRO A 264 -5.88 7.57 4.14
N GLY A 265 -5.92 7.77 2.82
CA GLY A 265 -6.66 6.90 1.91
C GLY A 265 -8.16 7.11 2.00
N VAL A 266 -8.92 6.03 1.83
CA VAL A 266 -10.38 6.07 1.91
C VAL A 266 -10.79 6.19 3.38
N VAL A 267 -11.14 7.40 3.79
CA VAL A 267 -11.53 7.72 5.18
C VAL A 267 -12.91 7.14 5.50
N TRP A 268 -13.77 7.06 4.50
CA TRP A 268 -15.12 6.54 4.65
C TRP A 268 -15.63 5.93 3.34
N THR A 269 -16.42 4.87 3.47
CA THR A 269 -17.28 4.36 2.41
C THR A 269 -18.68 4.15 2.97
N PHE A 270 -19.70 4.36 2.15
CA PHE A 270 -21.07 4.05 2.52
C PHE A 270 -21.25 2.56 2.89
N GLY A 271 -22.07 2.32 3.92
CA GLY A 271 -22.66 1.00 4.18
C GLY A 271 -23.68 0.63 3.09
N GLN A 272 -24.05 -0.64 2.96
CA GLN A 272 -25.09 -1.09 2.00
C GLN A 272 -26.38 -0.26 2.07
N LYS A 273 -26.83 0.08 3.28
CA LYS A 273 -28.03 0.90 3.49
C LYS A 273 -27.82 2.36 3.07
N GLN A 274 -26.61 2.88 3.27
CA GLN A 274 -26.25 4.25 2.88
C GLN A 274 -26.10 4.36 1.36
N ASP A 275 -25.53 3.35 0.70
CA ASP A 275 -25.48 3.23 -0.77
C ASP A 275 -26.89 3.29 -1.35
N ARG A 276 -27.82 2.45 -0.85
CA ARG A 276 -29.22 2.45 -1.29
C ARG A 276 -29.91 3.80 -1.09
N ILE A 277 -29.68 4.46 0.06
CA ILE A 277 -30.24 5.80 0.30
C ILE A 277 -29.76 6.80 -0.75
N VAL A 278 -28.48 6.76 -1.11
CA VAL A 278 -27.91 7.69 -2.10
C VAL A 278 -28.32 7.34 -3.52
N GLU A 279 -28.43 6.06 -3.87
CA GLU A 279 -29.00 5.62 -5.15
C GLU A 279 -30.44 6.13 -5.31
N GLU A 280 -31.29 5.94 -4.29
CA GLU A 280 -32.66 6.45 -4.28
C GLU A 280 -32.72 7.97 -4.41
N LEU A 281 -31.81 8.70 -3.77
CA LEU A 281 -31.71 10.16 -3.92
C LEU A 281 -31.29 10.58 -5.33
N ARG A 282 -30.42 9.81 -5.99
CA ARG A 282 -29.94 10.09 -7.35
C ARG A 282 -30.99 9.76 -8.41
N GLU A 283 -31.77 8.71 -8.20
CA GLU A 283 -32.82 8.28 -9.12
C GLU A 283 -34.13 9.07 -8.96
N ALA A 284 -34.35 9.69 -7.80
CA ALA A 284 -35.54 10.47 -7.55
C ALA A 284 -35.58 11.75 -8.39
N ALA A 285 -36.65 11.90 -9.18
CA ALA A 285 -36.94 13.14 -9.90
C ALA A 285 -37.43 14.27 -8.96
N GLU A 286 -37.90 13.93 -7.76
CA GLU A 286 -38.49 14.87 -6.79
C GLU A 286 -37.85 14.70 -5.40
N PRO A 287 -37.78 15.77 -4.58
CA PRO A 287 -37.27 15.68 -3.22
C PRO A 287 -38.03 14.67 -2.36
N LEU A 288 -37.31 13.77 -1.69
CA LEU A 288 -37.89 12.68 -0.91
C LEU A 288 -37.82 12.94 0.59
N SER A 289 -38.87 12.57 1.32
CA SER A 289 -38.83 12.61 2.78
C SER A 289 -38.00 11.45 3.35
N ALA A 290 -37.45 11.63 4.56
CA ALA A 290 -36.73 10.57 5.26
C ALA A 290 -37.57 9.29 5.47
N ARG A 291 -38.91 9.39 5.49
CA ARG A 291 -39.79 8.21 5.58
C ARG A 291 -39.78 7.43 4.27
N VAL A 292 -39.95 8.12 3.15
CA VAL A 292 -39.96 7.50 1.82
C VAL A 292 -38.61 6.85 1.52
N LEU A 293 -37.50 7.54 1.83
CA LEU A 293 -36.15 6.98 1.70
C LEU A 293 -35.95 5.75 2.57
N ALA A 294 -36.48 5.74 3.80
CA ALA A 294 -36.38 4.60 4.70
C ALA A 294 -37.11 3.38 4.16
N ASP A 295 -38.33 3.58 3.64
CA ASP A 295 -39.14 2.52 3.05
C ASP A 295 -38.47 1.93 1.81
N ARG A 296 -37.93 2.78 0.92
CA ARG A 296 -37.27 2.34 -0.32
C ARG A 296 -35.91 1.69 -0.11
N ALA A 297 -35.09 2.24 0.79
CA ALA A 297 -33.78 1.68 1.12
C ALA A 297 -33.84 0.50 2.10
N GLU A 298 -35.04 0.06 2.50
CA GLU A 298 -35.28 -1.02 3.47
C GLU A 298 -34.53 -0.80 4.80
N CYS A 299 -34.61 0.41 5.34
CA CYS A 299 -33.91 0.78 6.57
C CYS A 299 -34.80 1.60 7.52
N SER A 300 -34.28 1.95 8.69
CA SER A 300 -35.04 2.78 9.63
C SER A 300 -34.95 4.25 9.24
N LYS A 301 -36.01 5.02 9.50
CA LYS A 301 -36.01 6.48 9.35
C LYS A 301 -34.87 7.16 10.12
N GLU A 302 -34.49 6.59 11.26
CA GLU A 302 -33.34 7.08 12.03
C GLU A 302 -32.02 6.84 11.31
N HIS A 303 -31.86 5.71 10.62
CA HIS A 303 -30.68 5.45 9.79
C HIS A 303 -30.55 6.45 8.64
N VAL A 304 -31.67 6.83 8.01
CA VAL A 304 -31.69 7.90 7.00
C VAL A 304 -31.24 9.22 7.60
N ARG A 305 -31.78 9.63 8.76
CA ARG A 305 -31.36 10.88 9.43
C ARG A 305 -29.89 10.90 9.81
N GLN A 306 -29.38 9.80 10.36
CA GLN A 306 -27.96 9.67 10.68
C GLN A 306 -27.08 9.74 9.43
N THR A 307 -27.59 9.23 8.29
CA THR A 307 -26.90 9.32 7.00
C THR A 307 -26.90 10.77 6.48
N MET A 308 -28.02 11.49 6.54
CA MET A 308 -28.08 12.90 6.12
C MET A 308 -27.22 13.82 6.98
N ARG A 309 -27.17 13.59 8.30
CA ARG A 309 -26.23 14.31 9.20
C ARG A 309 -24.76 14.07 8.87
N ARG A 310 -24.43 12.97 8.20
CA ARG A 310 -23.05 12.71 7.74
C ARG A 310 -22.73 13.39 6.42
N PHE A 311 -23.75 13.85 5.70
CA PHE A 311 -23.59 14.70 4.52
C PHE A 311 -23.52 16.17 4.89
N GLU A 312 -23.63 16.50 6.17
CA GLU A 312 -23.36 17.84 6.69
C GLU A 312 -21.84 17.96 6.90
N ASP A 313 -21.23 18.95 6.27
CA ASP A 313 -19.82 19.27 6.49
C ASP A 313 -19.62 20.08 7.79
N GLU A 314 -18.37 20.50 8.06
CA GLU A 314 -18.03 21.24 9.28
C GLU A 314 -18.67 22.65 9.33
N ASP A 315 -19.04 23.21 8.18
CA ASP A 315 -19.67 24.52 8.03
C ASP A 315 -21.22 24.44 8.07
N GLY A 316 -21.77 23.23 8.13
CA GLY A 316 -23.22 22.97 8.12
C GLY A 316 -23.81 22.92 6.72
N ASP A 317 -22.97 22.93 5.68
CA ASP A 317 -23.39 22.76 4.30
C ASP A 317 -23.59 21.28 4.02
N HIS A 318 -24.67 20.97 3.31
CA HIS A 318 -25.04 19.60 3.02
C HIS A 318 -24.61 19.20 1.60
N ASP A 319 -23.95 18.05 1.46
CA ASP A 319 -23.71 17.36 0.18
C ASP A 319 -25.03 16.90 -0.51
N VAL A 320 -26.18 17.18 0.11
CA VAL A 320 -27.54 16.97 -0.39
C VAL A 320 -28.37 18.25 -0.22
N GLN A 321 -29.28 18.53 -1.14
CA GLN A 321 -30.22 19.65 -0.97
C GLN A 321 -31.24 19.31 0.11
N VAL A 322 -31.39 20.19 1.10
CA VAL A 322 -32.31 20.02 2.23
C VAL A 322 -33.42 21.07 2.16
N PHE A 323 -34.67 20.61 2.09
CA PHE A 323 -35.86 21.47 2.08
C PHE A 323 -36.63 21.29 3.39
N GLU A 324 -36.41 22.19 4.34
CA GLU A 324 -37.00 22.11 5.67
C GLU A 324 -38.49 22.40 5.68
N SER A 325 -39.28 21.54 6.34
CA SER A 325 -40.71 21.72 6.55
C SER A 325 -41.57 21.89 5.29
N VAL A 326 -41.06 21.51 4.11
CA VAL A 326 -41.78 21.63 2.82
C VAL A 326 -42.64 20.40 2.52
N GLY A 327 -42.30 19.24 3.10
CA GLY A 327 -43.02 17.99 2.88
C GLY A 327 -44.33 17.86 3.63
N GLU A 328 -45.09 16.82 3.29
CA GLU A 328 -46.35 16.47 3.95
C GLU A 328 -46.15 16.39 5.48
N HIS A 329 -47.03 17.06 6.24
CA HIS A 329 -46.95 17.22 7.69
C HIS A 329 -45.67 17.92 8.21
N GLY A 330 -45.06 18.80 7.40
CA GLY A 330 -43.86 19.55 7.79
C GLY A 330 -42.59 18.69 7.76
N ALA A 331 -42.56 17.63 6.95
CA ALA A 331 -41.38 16.80 6.81
C ALA A 331 -40.26 17.51 6.04
N THR A 332 -39.02 17.36 6.49
CA THR A 332 -37.83 17.71 5.70
C THR A 332 -37.73 16.79 4.47
N LEU A 333 -37.53 17.40 3.29
CA LEU A 333 -37.27 16.68 2.04
C LEU A 333 -35.80 16.82 1.65
N TYR A 334 -35.26 15.79 1.02
CA TYR A 334 -33.88 15.70 0.57
C TYR A 334 -33.82 15.44 -0.94
N ALA A 335 -32.89 16.07 -1.63
CA ALA A 335 -32.59 15.78 -3.04
C ALA A 335 -31.07 15.74 -3.28
N ALA A 336 -30.62 15.06 -4.33
CA ALA A 336 -29.21 15.05 -4.71
C ALA A 336 -28.74 16.45 -5.18
N THR A 337 -27.48 16.81 -4.92
CA THR A 337 -26.79 18.04 -5.38
C THR A 337 -26.44 18.02 -6.88
N GLY A 338 -27.32 17.44 -7.70
CA GLY A 338 -27.22 17.46 -9.17
C GLY A 338 -27.82 18.73 -9.79
N LEU A 339 -27.88 18.78 -11.12
CA LEU A 339 -28.49 19.87 -11.90
C LEU A 339 -29.81 20.33 -11.26
N PRO A 340 -30.00 21.63 -11.00
CA PRO A 340 -31.20 22.11 -10.35
C PRO A 340 -32.42 21.80 -11.21
N ASN A 341 -33.45 21.22 -10.58
CA ASN A 341 -34.76 20.94 -11.19
C ASN A 341 -35.51 22.22 -11.66
N SER A 342 -34.95 23.41 -11.43
CA SER A 342 -35.51 24.71 -11.81
C SER A 342 -34.97 25.29 -13.13
N GLY A 343 -34.09 24.59 -13.87
CA GLY A 343 -33.73 24.95 -15.24
C GLY A 343 -32.94 26.26 -15.42
N VAL A 344 -32.41 26.84 -14.34
CA VAL A 344 -31.52 28.01 -14.39
C VAL A 344 -30.28 27.73 -13.54
N VAL A 345 -29.12 27.79 -14.16
CA VAL A 345 -27.80 27.71 -13.51
C VAL A 345 -27.15 29.08 -13.63
N ASP A 346 -26.78 29.69 -12.50
CA ASP A 346 -25.93 30.87 -12.48
C ASP A 346 -24.47 30.41 -12.65
N VAL A 347 -23.83 30.82 -13.76
CA VAL A 347 -22.46 30.41 -14.09
C VAL A 347 -21.49 31.40 -13.46
N GLY A 348 -21.39 31.34 -12.12
CA GLY A 348 -20.38 32.05 -11.33
C GLY A 348 -19.14 31.17 -11.09
N SER A 349 -17.98 31.66 -11.53
CA SER A 349 -16.57 31.24 -11.28
C SER A 349 -16.24 29.75 -10.96
N PRO A 350 -15.43 29.06 -11.77
CA PRO A 350 -15.21 27.61 -11.72
C PRO A 350 -14.19 27.14 -10.65
N THR A 351 -14.12 27.80 -9.49
CA THR A 351 -13.05 27.59 -8.50
C THR A 351 -13.49 27.05 -7.15
N GLU A 352 -14.78 26.80 -6.92
CA GLU A 352 -15.24 26.11 -5.71
C GLU A 352 -15.53 24.64 -6.04
N ALA A 353 -15.02 23.75 -5.18
CA ALA A 353 -15.18 22.31 -5.35
C ALA A 353 -16.67 21.98 -5.39
N TYR A 354 -17.13 21.38 -6.49
CA TYR A 354 -18.45 20.78 -6.53
C TYR A 354 -18.52 19.71 -5.43
N GLY A 355 -19.24 20.03 -4.34
CA GLY A 355 -19.67 19.11 -3.30
C GLY A 355 -20.38 17.96 -3.98
N SER A 356 -19.66 16.86 -4.09
CA SER A 356 -20.05 15.74 -4.93
C SER A 356 -20.47 14.63 -4.01
N ILE A 357 -21.65 14.08 -4.29
CA ILE A 357 -22.25 12.88 -3.68
C ILE A 357 -21.39 11.61 -3.81
N TYR A 358 -20.07 11.70 -4.02
CA TYR A 358 -19.18 10.56 -4.03
C TYR A 358 -19.28 9.81 -2.71
N THR A 359 -19.26 8.49 -2.79
CA THR A 359 -19.52 7.61 -1.64
C THR A 359 -18.32 7.47 -0.70
N TRP A 360 -17.32 8.35 -0.84
CA TRP A 360 -16.00 8.28 -0.20
C TRP A 360 -15.23 9.61 -0.38
N GLY A 361 -14.19 9.82 0.45
CA GLY A 361 -13.27 10.98 0.36
C GLY A 361 -11.79 10.58 0.50
N LEU A 362 -10.90 11.28 -0.23
CA LEU A 362 -9.44 11.10 -0.23
C LEU A 362 -8.76 12.43 0.14
N ALA A 363 -8.10 12.49 1.29
CA ALA A 363 -7.31 13.68 1.67
C ALA A 363 -5.83 13.44 1.35
N ILE A 364 -5.20 14.29 0.54
CA ILE A 364 -3.73 14.24 0.34
C ILE A 364 -3.13 15.22 1.35
N ARG A 365 -2.30 14.73 2.26
CA ARG A 365 -1.50 15.58 3.17
C ARG A 365 -0.04 15.40 2.80
N ASP A 366 0.69 16.51 2.68
CA ASP A 366 2.15 16.44 2.72
C ASP A 366 2.56 16.03 4.15
N PRO A 367 3.47 15.06 4.33
CA PRO A 367 3.97 14.75 5.66
C PRO A 367 4.69 15.98 6.21
N ASN A 368 4.37 16.34 7.46
CA ASN A 368 5.05 17.42 8.18
C ASN A 368 6.57 17.29 8.03
N PRO A 369 7.31 18.40 7.84
CA PRO A 369 8.75 18.36 8.00
C PRO A 369 9.05 17.82 9.40
N ILE A 370 9.94 16.84 9.47
CA ILE A 370 10.51 16.35 10.72
C ILE A 370 11.00 17.58 11.48
N GLU A 371 10.46 17.82 12.67
CA GLU A 371 11.05 18.74 13.63
C GLU A 371 12.47 18.23 13.88
N THR A 372 13.44 18.92 13.30
CA THR A 372 14.84 18.74 13.63
C THR A 372 15.02 19.40 14.98
N ASP A 373 15.02 18.59 16.04
CA ASP A 373 15.62 18.95 17.32
C ASP A 373 17.14 19.08 17.09
N ASP A 374 17.54 20.21 16.51
CA ASP A 374 18.93 20.66 16.47
C ASP A 374 19.22 21.42 17.77
N ASP A 375 19.41 20.66 18.85
CA ASP A 375 20.11 21.13 20.04
C ASP A 375 21.60 20.75 19.86
N GLN A 376 22.31 21.52 19.03
CA GLN A 376 23.78 21.45 18.96
C GLN A 376 24.40 22.55 19.84
N PRO A 377 25.20 22.22 20.86
CA PRO A 377 25.98 23.21 21.59
C PRO A 377 27.23 23.65 20.80
N ASP A 378 27.53 24.94 20.95
CA ASP A 378 28.60 25.73 20.33
C ASP A 378 29.97 25.04 20.11
N GLY A 379 30.40 25.03 18.84
CA GLY A 379 31.73 25.51 18.38
C GLY A 379 32.82 24.47 18.01
N PRO A 380 33.92 24.87 17.30
CA PRO A 380 34.12 26.03 16.44
C PRO A 380 34.69 25.72 15.02
N ALA A 381 34.40 26.66 14.11
CA ALA A 381 35.08 27.11 12.88
C ALA A 381 36.15 26.25 12.14
N SER A 382 35.81 26.01 10.87
CA SER A 382 36.64 26.12 9.64
C SER A 382 37.85 25.21 9.42
N ALA A 383 37.78 24.36 8.38
CA ALA A 383 38.82 24.26 7.34
C ALA A 383 38.30 23.51 6.09
N GLU A 384 38.22 24.25 4.99
CA GLU A 384 38.56 23.89 3.60
C GLU A 384 38.04 22.57 2.99
N THR A 385 37.00 22.74 2.17
CA THR A 385 36.59 21.89 1.05
C THR A 385 37.77 21.63 0.10
N ARG A 386 38.22 20.38 -0.02
CA ARG A 386 39.03 19.90 -1.16
C ARG A 386 38.22 18.93 -2.00
N THR A 387 37.73 19.45 -3.12
CA THR A 387 37.22 18.70 -4.27
C THR A 387 38.38 17.96 -4.94
N PHE A 388 38.36 16.62 -4.94
CA PHE A 388 39.25 15.77 -5.72
C PHE A 388 38.40 14.89 -6.64
N TRP A 389 38.28 15.29 -7.91
CA TRP A 389 37.95 14.42 -9.03
C TRP A 389 38.55 15.03 -10.30
N GLU A 390 39.75 14.59 -10.68
CA GLU A 390 40.27 14.73 -12.05
C GLU A 390 40.31 13.33 -12.69
N PRO A 391 39.80 13.17 -13.92
CA PRO A 391 39.81 11.88 -14.62
C PRO A 391 41.16 11.62 -15.29
N LEU A 392 41.79 10.49 -14.97
CA LEU A 392 42.90 9.96 -15.75
C LEU A 392 42.37 9.27 -17.00
N GLY A 393 42.59 9.88 -18.16
CA GLY A 393 42.31 9.28 -19.46
C GLY A 393 42.95 10.06 -20.59
N GLY A 394 44.12 9.60 -21.04
CA GLY A 394 44.81 10.20 -22.19
C GLY A 394 46.13 9.50 -22.49
N VAL A 395 46.05 8.26 -22.96
CA VAL A 395 47.17 7.61 -23.64
C VAL A 395 47.20 8.20 -25.05
N ASP A 396 48.21 9.01 -25.35
CA ASP A 396 48.55 9.41 -26.72
C ASP A 396 49.86 8.70 -27.14
N PRO A 397 49.98 8.25 -28.40
CA PRO A 397 51.01 7.33 -28.83
C PRO A 397 52.21 8.07 -29.44
N GLY A 398 53.39 7.51 -29.20
CA GLY A 398 54.50 7.57 -30.15
C GLY A 398 55.48 8.73 -30.00
N GLY A 399 56.77 8.38 -30.07
CA GLY A 399 57.72 9.21 -30.81
C GLY A 399 58.98 9.62 -30.07
N THR A 400 60.04 8.86 -30.35
CA THR A 400 61.43 9.29 -30.59
C THR A 400 62.32 9.77 -29.43
N GLY A 401 63.46 9.08 -29.32
CA GLY A 401 64.78 9.74 -29.28
C GLY A 401 65.55 9.62 -27.97
N GLY A 402 66.64 8.84 -27.98
CA GLY A 402 67.67 8.82 -26.93
C GLY A 402 68.17 7.43 -26.60
#